data_AF-A0A0S8JZD3-F1
#
_entry.id   AF-A0A0S8JZD3-F1
#
_cell.length_a   1.000
_cell.length_b   1.000
_cell.length_c   1.000
_cell.angle_alpha   90.00
_cell.angle_beta   90.00
_cell.angle_gamma   90.00
#
_symmetry.space_group_name_H-M   'P 1'
#
loop_
_entity.id
_entity.type
_entity.pdbx_description
1 polymer ?
#
loop_
_entity_poly.entity_id
_entity_poly.type
_entity_poly.pdbx_seq_one_letter_code
_entity_poly.pdbx_strand_id
1 'polypeptide(L)'
;MAAISTRRKATTIKSILGLIIIPIILIYFTTGFSQNSKKYDPTTLVFPTFLHTYGIRKATRFHLFLFTQNKVKFKDPQGLAVVRLTAWEDTSTTKDDDEVTVYGVNSGQNCIIYNRSMKSLGIYGLKQTGIQRLNRPRGIAANEKGEVYVADTGNHRIVKLFNPGHDLIFQKSVGKIGSAQSQFNEPCGVALDSEGKLYITDSGNNRVQVFSADLQLKNLWGEPGKAPGQLFFPDGIAVIDKNERWNYYREEFVVIIDLDHSRIQQFTPQGNYLRSITASQFGYPDCFLAYIGLDYYNNIYVTDTKNHCIHKFDHCMNYITSYGRYGDDDKEFIEPRGITIYRRFGQVFVAEKWGAQYYWIGTDYFDFSVTKHSSRNLLQFKYLITEPSFVTTDILDSEKRLITRLWTKQFRRSGKQTDYWSGRIWTVADSVFIKEKYKPSPLYQKMKILPSGKYIIKYKIEPTYSSFHYFEKIITREFFW
;
A
#
# COMPACT_ATOMS: atom_id res chain seq x y z
N MET A 1 -58.06 -54.55 8.85
CA MET A 1 -56.97 -55.55 8.86
C MET A 1 -56.28 -55.45 7.50
N ALA A 2 -55.14 -54.76 7.43
CA ALA A 2 -53.78 -55.32 7.35
C ALA A 2 -53.51 -55.97 5.97
N ALA A 3 -52.40 -55.74 5.26
CA ALA A 3 -51.17 -55.00 5.53
C ALA A 3 -50.25 -55.04 4.29
N ILE A 4 -49.54 -53.93 4.05
CA ILE A 4 -48.08 -53.79 3.80
C ILE A 4 -47.45 -54.23 2.44
N SER A 5 -46.57 -53.32 1.96
CA SER A 5 -45.29 -53.54 1.21
C SER A 5 -45.39 -53.69 -0.32
N THR A 6 -44.55 -53.13 -1.20
CA THR A 6 -43.25 -52.42 -1.10
C THR A 6 -42.95 -51.65 -2.40
N ARG A 7 -42.07 -50.63 -2.27
CA ARG A 7 -41.18 -49.95 -3.23
C ARG A 7 -41.20 -50.36 -4.71
N ARG A 8 -41.45 -49.39 -5.60
CA ARG A 8 -41.07 -49.43 -7.03
C ARG A 8 -39.68 -48.84 -7.28
N LYS A 9 -38.90 -49.56 -8.08
CA LYS A 9 -37.64 -49.15 -8.73
C LYS A 9 -37.90 -48.29 -9.97
N ALA A 10 -37.01 -47.32 -10.15
CA ALA A 10 -36.39 -46.80 -11.39
C ALA A 10 -37.16 -46.87 -12.72
N THR A 11 -37.28 -45.71 -13.37
CA THR A 11 -37.17 -45.62 -14.84
C THR A 11 -36.53 -44.31 -15.26
N THR A 12 -35.61 -44.46 -16.20
CA THR A 12 -34.62 -43.57 -16.80
C THR A 12 -35.23 -42.44 -17.64
N ILE A 13 -34.67 -41.22 -17.59
CA ILE A 13 -34.53 -40.34 -18.77
C ILE A 13 -33.17 -39.64 -18.72
N LYS A 14 -32.28 -40.05 -19.64
CA LYS A 14 -31.08 -39.30 -20.02
C LYS A 14 -31.51 -37.99 -20.66
N SER A 15 -30.99 -36.86 -20.22
CA SER A 15 -30.98 -35.63 -21.01
C SER A 15 -29.58 -35.05 -21.07
N ILE A 16 -29.24 -34.69 -22.30
CA ILE A 16 -27.97 -34.22 -22.83
C ILE A 16 -27.84 -32.74 -22.45
N LEU A 17 -26.77 -32.35 -21.76
CA LEU A 17 -26.31 -30.96 -21.74
C LEU A 17 -24.92 -30.92 -22.34
N GLY A 18 -24.85 -30.34 -23.54
CA GLY A 18 -23.64 -30.13 -24.31
C GLY A 18 -22.68 -29.18 -23.59
N LEU A 19 -21.41 -29.58 -23.55
CA LEU A 19 -20.30 -28.68 -23.31
C LEU A 19 -20.18 -27.71 -24.48
N ILE A 20 -20.45 -26.43 -24.24
CA ILE A 20 -20.02 -25.35 -25.12
C ILE A 20 -18.55 -25.09 -24.81
N ILE A 21 -17.66 -25.68 -25.60
CA ILE A 21 -16.23 -25.32 -25.62
C ILE A 21 -16.13 -23.99 -26.37
N ILE A 22 -15.91 -22.90 -25.64
CA ILE A 22 -15.55 -21.60 -26.23
C ILE A 22 -14.04 -21.67 -26.53
N PRO A 23 -13.61 -21.49 -27.80
CA PRO A 23 -12.19 -21.47 -28.11
C PRO A 23 -11.56 -20.20 -27.52
N ILE A 24 -10.58 -20.39 -26.64
CA ILE A 24 -9.70 -19.32 -26.15
C ILE A 24 -8.82 -18.92 -27.34
N ILE A 25 -9.17 -17.81 -28.00
CA ILE A 25 -8.29 -17.16 -28.97
C ILE A 25 -7.17 -16.49 -28.17
N LEU A 26 -6.00 -17.12 -28.13
CA LEU A 26 -4.76 -16.50 -27.68
C LEU A 26 -4.38 -15.42 -28.72
N ILE A 27 -4.75 -14.17 -28.44
CA ILE A 27 -4.20 -13.03 -29.18
C ILE A 27 -2.83 -12.73 -28.56
N TYR A 28 -1.78 -13.22 -29.22
CA TYR A 28 -0.42 -12.73 -28.98
C TYR A 28 -0.34 -11.28 -29.49
N PHE A 29 -0.47 -10.30 -28.60
CA PHE A 29 -0.01 -8.95 -28.91
C PHE A 29 1.52 -8.93 -28.87
N THR A 30 2.13 -8.99 -30.04
CA THR A 30 3.52 -8.58 -30.23
C THR A 30 3.57 -7.06 -29.98
N THR A 31 4.18 -6.66 -28.86
CA THR A 31 4.44 -5.23 -28.63
C THR A 31 5.51 -4.79 -29.61
N GLY A 32 5.11 -3.89 -30.52
CA GLY A 32 5.99 -3.27 -31.49
C GLY A 32 7.15 -2.55 -30.81
N PHE A 33 8.33 -2.72 -31.37
CA PHE A 33 9.50 -1.92 -31.07
C PHE A 33 9.20 -0.45 -31.37
N SER A 34 9.13 0.37 -30.32
CA SER A 34 9.33 1.82 -30.42
C SER A 34 10.62 2.16 -29.68
N GLN A 35 11.70 2.34 -30.42
CA GLN A 35 12.90 2.99 -29.91
C GLN A 35 12.61 4.49 -29.70
N ASN A 36 13.16 5.04 -28.61
CA ASN A 36 13.32 6.48 -28.32
C ASN A 36 12.16 7.24 -27.65
N SER A 37 11.64 6.70 -26.55
CA SER A 37 11.41 7.47 -25.32
C SER A 37 11.78 6.60 -24.12
N LYS A 38 12.31 7.14 -23.01
CA LYS A 38 12.51 6.33 -21.80
C LYS A 38 11.11 5.88 -21.34
N LYS A 39 10.78 4.60 -21.52
CA LYS A 39 9.51 4.01 -21.08
C LYS A 39 9.30 4.35 -19.60
N TYR A 40 8.14 4.91 -19.26
CA TYR A 40 7.74 5.15 -17.89
C TYR A 40 7.50 3.81 -17.20
N ASP A 41 8.41 3.43 -16.31
CA ASP A 41 8.41 2.12 -15.67
C ASP A 41 8.95 2.18 -14.23
N PRO A 42 8.32 2.98 -13.34
CA PRO A 42 8.69 2.97 -11.93
C PRO A 42 8.43 1.60 -11.32
N THR A 43 9.31 1.13 -10.43
CA THR A 43 9.22 -0.22 -9.83
C THR A 43 9.09 -0.24 -8.31
N THR A 44 8.79 0.90 -7.68
CA THR A 44 8.41 0.95 -6.26
C THR A 44 7.13 0.15 -6.02
N LEU A 45 6.17 0.23 -6.93
CA LEU A 45 5.03 -0.67 -6.99
C LEU A 45 5.10 -1.49 -8.28
N VAL A 46 4.95 -2.80 -8.15
CA VAL A 46 5.04 -3.76 -9.26
C VAL A 46 3.77 -4.56 -9.35
N PHE A 47 3.44 -5.03 -10.55
CA PHE A 47 2.28 -5.88 -10.73
C PHE A 47 2.56 -7.29 -10.20
N PRO A 48 1.61 -7.90 -9.48
CA PRO A 48 1.65 -9.32 -9.20
C PRO A 48 1.73 -10.15 -10.48
N THR A 49 2.15 -11.40 -10.34
CA THR A 49 2.21 -12.31 -11.50
C THR A 49 0.81 -12.61 -12.05
N PHE A 50 0.75 -13.15 -13.28
CA PHE A 50 -0.52 -13.46 -13.94
C PHE A 50 -1.40 -14.39 -13.09
N LEU A 51 -0.81 -15.35 -12.37
CA LEU A 51 -1.55 -16.31 -11.56
C LEU A 51 -2.32 -15.66 -10.39
N HIS A 52 -1.86 -14.51 -9.88
CA HIS A 52 -2.56 -13.78 -8.80
C HIS A 52 -3.69 -12.89 -9.30
N THR A 53 -3.61 -12.44 -10.55
CA THR A 53 -4.52 -11.40 -11.09
C THR A 53 -5.39 -11.90 -12.22
N TYR A 54 -5.13 -13.09 -12.75
CA TYR A 54 -5.60 -13.54 -14.06
C TYR A 54 -5.36 -12.50 -15.16
N GLY A 55 -4.30 -11.70 -15.03
CA GLY A 55 -3.96 -10.59 -15.93
C GLY A 55 -4.71 -9.28 -15.66
N ILE A 56 -5.70 -9.26 -14.76
CA ILE A 56 -6.45 -8.05 -14.40
C ILE A 56 -5.70 -7.29 -13.30
N ARG A 57 -4.88 -6.33 -13.72
CA ARG A 57 -4.12 -5.46 -12.81
C ARG A 57 -4.84 -4.16 -12.47
N LYS A 58 -5.73 -3.73 -13.38
CA LYS A 58 -6.55 -2.53 -13.30
C LYS A 58 -8.00 -2.88 -13.61
N ALA A 59 -8.85 -2.77 -12.60
CA ALA A 59 -10.29 -2.88 -12.76
C ALA A 59 -10.83 -1.56 -13.31
N THR A 60 -11.06 -1.52 -14.62
CA THR A 60 -11.69 -0.36 -15.29
C THR A 60 -13.19 -0.29 -14.99
N ARG A 61 -13.85 0.82 -15.36
CA ARG A 61 -15.32 0.93 -15.28
C ARG A 61 -16.06 -0.23 -15.94
N PHE A 62 -15.53 -0.76 -17.04
CA PHE A 62 -16.14 -1.89 -17.73
C PHE A 62 -16.12 -3.15 -16.85
N HIS A 63 -14.97 -3.45 -16.23
CA HIS A 63 -14.87 -4.54 -15.26
C HIS A 63 -15.85 -4.34 -14.10
N LEU A 64 -15.88 -3.14 -13.52
CA LEU A 64 -16.76 -2.82 -12.40
C LEU A 64 -18.24 -2.95 -12.78
N PHE A 65 -18.63 -2.52 -13.99
CA PHE A 65 -19.97 -2.71 -14.54
C PHE A 65 -20.33 -4.20 -14.64
N LEU A 66 -19.44 -5.02 -15.19
CA LEU A 66 -19.65 -6.47 -15.32
C LEU A 66 -19.75 -7.16 -13.95
N PHE A 67 -18.78 -6.94 -13.05
CA PHE A 67 -18.72 -7.63 -11.76
C PHE A 67 -19.82 -7.19 -10.79
N THR A 68 -20.29 -5.94 -10.90
CA THR A 68 -21.45 -5.48 -10.13
C THR A 68 -22.78 -5.83 -10.80
N GLN A 69 -22.77 -6.41 -12.00
CA GLN A 69 -23.95 -6.70 -12.80
C GLN A 69 -24.83 -5.46 -13.00
N ASN A 70 -24.20 -4.30 -13.18
CA ASN A 70 -24.87 -2.98 -13.28
C ASN A 70 -25.81 -2.65 -12.10
N LYS A 71 -25.66 -3.31 -10.94
CA LYS A 71 -26.49 -3.05 -9.75
C LYS A 71 -26.13 -1.74 -9.06
N VAL A 72 -24.93 -1.23 -9.31
CA VAL A 72 -24.42 0.01 -8.72
C VAL A 72 -23.54 0.75 -9.71
N LYS A 73 -23.63 2.07 -9.73
CA LYS A 73 -22.70 2.92 -10.49
C LYS A 73 -21.43 3.14 -9.68
N PHE A 74 -20.26 2.99 -10.28
CA PHE A 74 -19.01 3.39 -9.63
C PHE A 74 -18.88 4.92 -9.70
N LYS A 75 -19.09 5.60 -8.58
CA LYS A 75 -19.18 7.07 -8.50
C LYS A 75 -18.62 7.54 -7.17
N ASP A 76 -17.60 8.38 -7.27
CA ASP A 76 -16.92 8.96 -6.12
C ASP A 76 -16.39 7.91 -5.12
N PRO A 77 -15.47 7.02 -5.57
CA PRO A 77 -14.82 6.09 -4.66
C PRO A 77 -13.94 6.85 -3.67
N GLN A 78 -13.91 6.37 -2.44
CA GLN A 78 -13.23 6.99 -1.29
C GLN A 78 -12.32 5.97 -0.61
N GLY A 79 -12.38 5.86 0.72
CA GLY A 79 -11.50 5.01 1.50
C GLY A 79 -11.59 3.53 1.16
N LEU A 80 -10.48 2.83 1.39
CA LEU A 80 -10.35 1.39 1.28
C LEU A 80 -9.93 0.81 2.64
N ALA A 81 -10.31 -0.43 2.91
CA ALA A 81 -9.79 -1.23 4.01
C ALA A 81 -9.50 -2.65 3.50
N VAL A 82 -8.47 -3.29 4.05
CA VAL A 82 -8.10 -4.67 3.70
C VAL A 82 -7.82 -5.49 4.94
N VAL A 83 -8.34 -6.70 4.98
CA VAL A 83 -8.13 -7.66 6.08
C VAL A 83 -8.11 -9.07 5.54
N ARG A 84 -7.45 -9.98 6.26
CA ARG A 84 -7.67 -11.42 6.11
C ARG A 84 -8.73 -11.84 7.13
N LEU A 85 -9.93 -12.16 6.66
CA LEU A 85 -10.93 -12.85 7.50
C LEU A 85 -10.51 -14.31 7.70
N THR A 86 -11.18 -15.06 8.58
CA THR A 86 -11.01 -16.51 8.65
C THR A 86 -11.12 -17.11 7.25
N ALA A 87 -10.02 -17.71 6.80
CA ALA A 87 -9.74 -17.97 5.39
C ALA A 87 -10.82 -18.83 4.73
N TRP A 88 -11.16 -18.51 3.49
CA TRP A 88 -11.92 -19.40 2.61
C TRP A 88 -11.08 -20.56 2.07
N GLU A 89 -9.76 -20.54 2.31
CA GLU A 89 -8.82 -21.58 1.90
C GLU A 89 -8.43 -22.54 3.03
N ASP A 90 -8.09 -23.75 2.62
CA ASP A 90 -7.40 -24.76 3.43
C ASP A 90 -5.96 -24.29 3.75
N THR A 91 -5.70 -24.06 5.05
CA THR A 91 -4.42 -23.58 5.59
C THR A 91 -3.27 -24.61 5.51
N SER A 92 -3.53 -25.81 5.00
CA SER A 92 -2.52 -26.88 4.88
C SER A 92 -1.60 -26.77 3.67
N THR A 93 -1.88 -25.85 2.72
CA THR A 93 -1.05 -25.65 1.52
C THR A 93 -0.25 -24.35 1.59
N THR A 94 1.02 -24.40 1.19
CA THR A 94 1.93 -23.23 1.13
C THR A 94 1.66 -22.40 -0.12
N LYS A 95 0.47 -21.81 -0.24
CA LYS A 95 0.19 -20.83 -1.31
C LYS A 95 0.78 -19.46 -0.96
N ASP A 96 1.23 -18.76 -2.00
CA ASP A 96 1.72 -17.38 -1.90
C ASP A 96 0.58 -16.37 -1.85
N ASP A 97 0.82 -15.29 -1.10
CA ASP A 97 -0.09 -14.24 -0.62
C ASP A 97 -1.38 -14.70 0.08
N ASP A 98 -1.93 -13.83 0.93
CA ASP A 98 -3.17 -14.13 1.63
C ASP A 98 -4.37 -13.76 0.73
N GLU A 99 -5.38 -14.62 0.69
CA GLU A 99 -6.70 -14.21 0.22
C GLU A 99 -7.28 -13.18 1.19
N VAL A 100 -7.39 -11.94 0.73
CA VAL A 100 -7.86 -10.81 1.52
C VAL A 100 -9.27 -10.38 1.12
N THR A 101 -10.00 -9.88 2.11
CA THR A 101 -11.23 -9.11 1.88
C THR A 101 -10.86 -7.63 1.82
N VAL A 102 -11.20 -6.99 0.71
CA VAL A 102 -11.03 -5.56 0.47
C VAL A 102 -12.42 -4.92 0.48
N TYR A 103 -12.59 -3.90 1.32
CA TYR A 103 -13.78 -3.06 1.35
C TYR A 103 -13.46 -1.72 0.70
N GLY A 104 -14.33 -1.25 -0.18
CA GLY A 104 -14.22 0.07 -0.80
C GLY A 104 -15.49 0.88 -0.64
N VAL A 105 -15.32 2.13 -0.22
CA VAL A 105 -16.43 3.09 -0.11
C VAL A 105 -16.71 3.69 -1.48
N ASN A 106 -17.97 3.59 -1.92
CA ASN A 106 -18.48 4.21 -3.14
C ASN A 106 -19.45 5.33 -2.74
N SER A 107 -18.86 6.46 -2.31
CA SER A 107 -19.56 7.52 -1.59
C SER A 107 -20.70 8.14 -2.39
N GLY A 108 -20.50 8.31 -3.69
CA GLY A 108 -21.50 8.87 -4.61
C GLY A 108 -22.73 7.98 -4.81
N GLN A 109 -22.73 6.74 -4.29
CA GLN A 109 -23.90 5.86 -4.22
C GLN A 109 -24.28 5.47 -2.79
N ASN A 110 -23.65 6.08 -1.77
CA ASN A 110 -23.91 5.80 -0.36
C ASN A 110 -23.77 4.31 0.00
N CYS A 111 -22.78 3.63 -0.59
CA CYS A 111 -22.61 2.18 -0.39
C CYS A 111 -21.15 1.77 -0.23
N ILE A 112 -20.98 0.54 0.23
CA ILE A 112 -19.69 -0.15 0.36
C ILE A 112 -19.73 -1.34 -0.61
N ILE A 113 -18.66 -1.52 -1.38
CA ILE A 113 -18.46 -2.65 -2.28
C ILE A 113 -17.30 -3.47 -1.72
N TYR A 114 -17.45 -4.79 -1.68
CA TYR A 114 -16.43 -5.69 -1.14
C TYR A 114 -16.49 -7.06 -1.80
N ASN A 115 -15.41 -7.82 -1.78
CA ASN A 115 -15.43 -9.21 -2.22
C ASN A 115 -16.08 -10.11 -1.14
N ARG A 116 -17.02 -10.95 -1.55
CA ARG A 116 -17.64 -12.00 -0.71
C ARG A 116 -17.04 -13.38 -0.95
N SER A 117 -16.33 -13.50 -2.06
CA SER A 117 -15.49 -14.64 -2.44
C SER A 117 -14.57 -14.17 -3.56
N MET A 118 -13.68 -15.05 -4.03
CA MET A 118 -12.82 -14.81 -5.20
C MET A 118 -13.60 -14.50 -6.49
N LYS A 119 -14.90 -14.79 -6.56
CA LYS A 119 -15.72 -14.66 -7.77
C LYS A 119 -16.98 -13.82 -7.60
N SER A 120 -17.22 -13.25 -6.41
CA SER A 120 -18.45 -12.52 -6.15
C SER A 120 -18.24 -11.29 -5.28
N LEU A 121 -19.02 -10.26 -5.59
CA LEU A 121 -19.05 -9.01 -4.84
C LEU A 121 -20.30 -8.93 -3.96
N GLY A 122 -20.16 -8.20 -2.85
CA GLY A 122 -21.20 -7.79 -1.93
C GLY A 122 -21.35 -6.27 -1.98
N ILE A 123 -22.57 -5.80 -1.70
CA ILE A 123 -22.88 -4.37 -1.66
C ILE A 123 -23.75 -4.09 -0.44
N TYR A 124 -23.26 -3.23 0.45
CA TYR A 124 -24.01 -2.71 1.60
C TYR A 124 -24.36 -1.24 1.36
N GLY A 125 -25.62 -0.84 1.59
CA GLY A 125 -26.09 0.55 1.56
C GLY A 125 -27.29 0.80 0.63
N LEU A 126 -27.37 0.09 -0.51
CA LEU A 126 -28.40 0.36 -1.54
C LEU A 126 -29.83 0.04 -1.11
N LYS A 127 -30.03 -0.89 -0.17
CA LYS A 127 -31.35 -1.35 0.27
C LYS A 127 -31.65 -0.95 1.72
N GLN A 128 -30.71 -0.30 2.39
CA GLN A 128 -30.79 0.03 3.80
C GLN A 128 -31.66 1.27 4.00
N THR A 129 -32.41 1.28 5.09
CA THR A 129 -33.33 2.37 5.47
C THR A 129 -33.07 2.82 6.90
N GLY A 130 -33.61 3.98 7.27
CA GLY A 130 -33.48 4.55 8.61
C GLY A 130 -32.03 4.63 9.08
N ILE A 131 -31.75 4.13 10.28
CA ILE A 131 -30.40 4.19 10.89
C ILE A 131 -29.35 3.39 10.11
N GLN A 132 -29.74 2.47 9.24
CA GLN A 132 -28.80 1.61 8.51
C GLN A 132 -28.33 2.27 7.20
N ARG A 133 -29.05 3.27 6.71
CA ARG A 133 -28.74 3.99 5.47
C ARG A 133 -27.53 4.88 5.66
N LEU A 134 -26.56 4.77 4.74
CA LEU A 134 -25.40 5.66 4.70
C LEU A 134 -25.72 6.94 3.91
N ASN A 135 -24.95 7.99 4.15
CA ASN A 135 -25.00 9.26 3.43
C ASN A 135 -23.57 9.82 3.27
N ARG A 136 -23.09 9.85 2.02
CA ARG A 136 -21.73 10.27 1.64
C ARG A 136 -20.64 9.68 2.57
N PRO A 137 -20.59 8.36 2.77
CA PRO A 137 -19.54 7.75 3.57
C PRO A 137 -18.15 8.05 2.97
N ARG A 138 -17.10 8.16 3.79
CA ARG A 138 -15.73 8.44 3.32
C ARG A 138 -14.73 7.39 3.76
N GLY A 139 -14.28 7.45 5.01
CA GLY A 139 -13.32 6.51 5.58
C GLY A 139 -13.95 5.16 5.93
N ILE A 140 -13.15 4.10 5.81
CA ILE A 140 -13.50 2.75 6.24
C ILE A 140 -12.27 2.08 6.87
N ALA A 141 -12.48 1.33 7.95
CA ALA A 141 -11.45 0.52 8.61
C ALA A 141 -12.05 -0.83 8.99
N ALA A 142 -11.24 -1.89 8.99
CA ALA A 142 -11.69 -3.24 9.33
C ALA A 142 -10.59 -4.01 10.07
N ASN A 143 -10.97 -5.06 10.81
CA ASN A 143 -10.02 -5.99 11.43
C ASN A 143 -10.31 -7.47 11.07
N GLU A 144 -9.37 -8.36 11.43
CA GLU A 144 -9.44 -9.80 11.16
C GLU A 144 -10.60 -10.50 11.90
N LYS A 145 -11.18 -9.86 12.92
CA LYS A 145 -12.37 -10.34 13.63
C LYS A 145 -13.66 -10.07 12.85
N GLY A 146 -13.60 -9.41 11.71
CA GLY A 146 -14.75 -9.06 10.88
C GLY A 146 -15.46 -7.78 11.30
N GLU A 147 -14.92 -7.00 12.24
CA GLU A 147 -15.49 -5.69 12.57
C GLU A 147 -15.12 -4.67 11.50
N VAL A 148 -16.10 -3.89 11.05
CA VAL A 148 -15.91 -2.87 10.01
C VAL A 148 -16.52 -1.55 10.49
N TYR A 149 -15.74 -0.47 10.45
CA TYR A 149 -16.13 0.86 10.91
C TYR A 149 -16.10 1.83 9.74
N VAL A 150 -17.14 2.65 9.64
CA VAL A 150 -17.35 3.55 8.51
C VAL A 150 -17.61 4.95 9.03
N ALA A 151 -16.87 5.93 8.53
CA ALA A 151 -17.21 7.33 8.66
C ALA A 151 -18.39 7.64 7.73
N ASP A 152 -19.58 7.73 8.30
CA ASP A 152 -20.82 8.07 7.61
C ASP A 152 -20.97 9.60 7.59
N THR A 153 -20.07 10.25 6.84
CA THR A 153 -19.74 11.68 6.94
C THR A 153 -20.97 12.58 6.84
N GLY A 154 -21.83 12.36 5.85
CA GLY A 154 -23.04 13.17 5.66
C GLY A 154 -24.13 12.96 6.71
N ASN A 155 -23.99 11.95 7.58
CA ASN A 155 -24.84 11.72 8.74
C ASN A 155 -24.14 12.07 10.07
N HIS A 156 -22.91 12.61 10.04
CA HIS A 156 -22.16 13.06 11.21
C HIS A 156 -22.01 11.98 12.31
N ARG A 157 -21.72 10.74 11.89
CA ARG A 157 -21.65 9.59 12.78
C ARG A 157 -20.67 8.53 12.28
N ILE A 158 -20.35 7.58 13.17
CA ILE A 158 -19.61 6.37 12.84
C ILE A 158 -20.55 5.17 12.88
N VAL A 159 -20.50 4.34 11.85
CA VAL A 159 -21.29 3.09 11.74
C VAL A 159 -20.36 1.90 11.99
N LYS A 160 -20.76 1.01 12.90
CA LYS A 160 -20.15 -0.32 13.09
C LYS A 160 -20.98 -1.38 12.36
N LEU A 161 -20.32 -2.07 11.46
CA LEU A 161 -20.80 -3.25 10.75
C LEU A 161 -20.00 -4.48 11.19
N PHE A 162 -20.53 -5.65 10.89
CA PHE A 162 -19.87 -6.92 11.12
C PHE A 162 -19.94 -7.78 9.86
N ASN A 163 -18.80 -8.37 9.47
CA ASN A 163 -18.70 -9.31 8.38
C ASN A 163 -18.27 -10.69 8.93
N PRO A 164 -19.18 -11.68 9.03
CA PRO A 164 -18.85 -13.04 9.41
C PRO A 164 -18.16 -13.85 8.28
N GLY A 165 -17.74 -13.21 7.18
CA GLY A 165 -17.13 -13.85 6.01
C GLY A 165 -18.03 -13.93 4.78
N HIS A 166 -19.24 -13.34 4.82
CA HIS A 166 -20.18 -13.36 3.71
C HIS A 166 -20.82 -12.00 3.45
N ASP A 167 -21.72 -11.53 4.32
CA ASP A 167 -22.44 -10.27 4.12
C ASP A 167 -22.22 -9.30 5.29
N LEU A 168 -22.13 -8.00 4.98
CA LEU A 168 -22.04 -6.96 6.00
C LEU A 168 -23.38 -6.78 6.72
N ILE A 169 -23.33 -6.84 8.05
CA ILE A 169 -24.47 -6.72 8.94
C ILE A 169 -24.32 -5.44 9.77
N PHE A 170 -25.34 -4.60 9.80
CA PHE A 170 -25.37 -3.44 10.70
C PHE A 170 -25.42 -3.89 12.15
N GLN A 171 -24.57 -3.31 13.00
CA GLN A 171 -24.64 -3.53 14.45
C GLN A 171 -25.17 -2.31 15.18
N LYS A 172 -24.47 -1.18 15.07
CA LYS A 172 -24.80 0.06 15.78
C LYS A 172 -24.13 1.26 15.12
N SER A 173 -24.53 2.46 15.51
CA SER A 173 -23.85 3.70 15.17
C SER A 173 -23.68 4.58 16.39
N VAL A 174 -22.64 5.42 16.41
CA VAL A 174 -22.41 6.43 17.45
C VAL A 174 -22.26 7.80 16.81
N GLY A 175 -22.80 8.80 17.50
CA GLY A 175 -22.67 10.19 17.14
C GLY A 175 -23.84 10.78 16.36
N LYS A 176 -23.81 12.10 16.32
CA LYS A 176 -24.76 13.00 15.67
C LYS A 176 -24.03 14.33 15.42
N ILE A 177 -24.62 15.19 14.61
CA ILE A 177 -24.08 16.53 14.35
C ILE A 177 -23.86 17.29 15.66
N GLY A 178 -22.68 17.92 15.79
CA GLY A 178 -22.33 18.80 16.90
C GLY A 178 -20.85 18.72 17.28
N SER A 179 -20.49 19.42 18.37
CA SER A 179 -19.12 19.59 18.83
C SER A 179 -18.85 19.04 20.23
N ALA A 180 -19.86 18.50 20.92
CA ALA A 180 -19.65 17.85 22.21
C ALA A 180 -18.88 16.52 22.06
N GLN A 181 -18.51 15.91 23.19
CA GLN A 181 -17.92 14.57 23.21
C GLN A 181 -18.85 13.56 22.55
N SER A 182 -18.30 12.68 21.70
CA SER A 182 -19.06 11.70 20.89
C SER A 182 -20.05 12.29 19.89
N GLN A 183 -20.08 13.61 19.69
CA GLN A 183 -20.71 14.24 18.53
C GLN A 183 -19.64 14.49 17.47
N PHE A 184 -20.05 14.54 16.21
CA PHE A 184 -19.15 14.76 15.10
C PHE A 184 -19.65 15.89 14.21
N ASN A 185 -18.72 16.53 13.51
CA ASN A 185 -19.00 17.42 12.40
C ASN A 185 -18.20 16.93 11.19
N GLU A 186 -18.88 16.26 10.26
CA GLU A 186 -18.27 15.67 9.06
C GLU A 186 -17.04 14.81 9.38
N PRO A 187 -17.20 13.68 10.12
CA PRO A 187 -16.09 12.78 10.35
C PRO A 187 -15.67 12.15 9.02
N CYS A 188 -14.38 12.15 8.69
CA CYS A 188 -13.92 11.74 7.37
C CYS A 188 -13.03 10.51 7.37
N GLY A 189 -11.95 10.51 8.16
CA GLY A 189 -11.01 9.40 8.28
C GLY A 189 -11.33 8.49 9.46
N VAL A 190 -11.10 7.19 9.29
CA VAL A 190 -11.17 6.18 10.36
C VAL A 190 -10.00 5.21 10.23
N ALA A 191 -9.36 4.87 11.35
CA ALA A 191 -8.31 3.87 11.40
C ALA A 191 -8.40 3.04 12.69
N LEU A 192 -8.01 1.77 12.61
CA LEU A 192 -7.95 0.86 13.75
C LEU A 192 -6.50 0.56 14.12
N ASP A 193 -6.22 0.55 15.42
CA ASP A 193 -5.01 -0.11 15.94
C ASP A 193 -5.25 -1.62 16.13
N SER A 194 -4.18 -2.37 16.39
CA SER A 194 -4.24 -3.84 16.56
C SER A 194 -5.03 -4.28 17.79
N GLU A 195 -5.26 -3.38 18.75
CA GLU A 195 -6.08 -3.60 19.95
C GLU A 195 -7.57 -3.32 19.69
N GLY A 196 -7.91 -2.76 18.53
CA GLY A 196 -9.27 -2.41 18.13
C GLY A 196 -9.73 -1.04 18.63
N LYS A 197 -8.81 -0.14 19.04
CA LYS A 197 -9.15 1.27 19.22
C LYS A 197 -9.32 1.93 17.86
N LEU A 198 -10.38 2.72 17.75
CA LEU A 198 -10.78 3.41 16.54
C LEU A 198 -10.42 4.89 16.65
N TYR A 199 -9.56 5.37 15.76
CA TYR A 199 -9.17 6.77 15.65
C TYR A 199 -9.97 7.41 14.53
N ILE A 200 -10.65 8.51 14.82
CA ILE A 200 -11.52 9.22 13.88
C ILE A 200 -11.07 10.67 13.76
N THR A 201 -10.87 11.13 12.53
CA THR A 201 -10.73 12.57 12.25
C THR A 201 -12.12 13.20 12.18
N ASP A 202 -12.40 14.07 13.14
CA ASP A 202 -13.63 14.85 13.24
C ASP A 202 -13.39 16.19 12.53
N SER A 203 -13.40 16.14 11.20
CA SER A 203 -12.80 17.15 10.31
C SER A 203 -13.36 18.55 10.55
N GLY A 204 -14.68 18.68 10.62
CA GLY A 204 -15.34 19.96 10.85
C GLY A 204 -15.19 20.51 12.27
N ASN A 205 -14.68 19.71 13.22
CA ASN A 205 -14.35 20.14 14.58
C ASN A 205 -12.83 20.25 14.82
N ASN A 206 -11.99 20.02 13.80
CA ASN A 206 -10.52 20.14 13.88
C ASN A 206 -9.89 19.31 15.00
N ARG A 207 -10.35 18.07 15.19
CA ARG A 207 -9.89 17.20 16.29
C ARG A 207 -9.88 15.74 15.89
N VAL A 208 -9.31 14.92 16.76
CA VAL A 208 -9.39 13.46 16.69
C VAL A 208 -10.13 12.93 17.91
N GLN A 209 -11.06 12.00 17.67
CA GLN A 209 -11.71 11.24 18.73
C GLN A 209 -11.31 9.77 18.63
N VAL A 210 -10.97 9.18 19.77
CA VAL A 210 -10.54 7.78 19.89
C VAL A 210 -11.59 7.00 20.66
N PHE A 211 -12.06 5.90 20.09
CA PHE A 211 -13.08 5.03 20.66
C PHE A 211 -12.55 3.62 20.87
N SER A 212 -13.19 2.84 21.74
CA SER A 212 -13.01 1.39 21.77
C SER A 212 -13.76 0.71 20.61
N ALA A 213 -13.50 -0.58 20.41
CA ALA A 213 -14.27 -1.42 19.48
C ALA A 213 -15.80 -1.38 19.75
N ASP A 214 -16.21 -1.13 20.99
CA ASP A 214 -17.63 -0.98 21.36
C ASP A 214 -18.20 0.43 21.19
N LEU A 215 -17.49 1.31 20.48
CA LEU A 215 -17.87 2.70 20.25
C LEU A 215 -18.07 3.48 21.56
N GLN A 216 -17.24 3.23 22.57
CA GLN A 216 -17.15 4.08 23.76
C GLN A 216 -15.97 5.03 23.63
N LEU A 217 -16.19 6.32 23.87
CA LEU A 217 -15.13 7.32 23.82
C LEU A 217 -14.03 6.98 24.84
N LYS A 218 -12.78 7.02 24.40
CA LYS A 218 -11.59 6.72 25.21
C LYS A 218 -10.67 7.92 25.32
N ASN A 219 -10.50 8.65 24.23
CA ASN A 219 -9.65 9.83 24.20
C ASN A 219 -10.18 10.84 23.20
N LEU A 220 -9.82 12.10 23.38
CA LEU A 220 -10.12 13.19 22.47
C LEU A 220 -8.96 14.18 22.55
N TRP A 221 -8.40 14.53 21.39
CA TRP A 221 -7.26 15.43 21.31
C TRP A 221 -7.26 16.18 19.98
N GLY A 222 -6.38 17.19 19.89
CA GLY A 222 -6.29 18.10 18.74
C GLY A 222 -6.66 19.52 19.14
N GLU A 223 -5.81 20.46 18.76
CA GLU A 223 -6.01 21.89 18.94
C GLU A 223 -6.29 22.52 17.58
N PRO A 224 -7.41 23.25 17.38
CA PRO A 224 -7.69 23.90 16.11
C PRO A 224 -6.63 24.94 15.74
N GLY A 225 -6.08 24.86 14.53
CA GLY A 225 -5.12 25.84 14.03
C GLY A 225 -4.18 25.29 12.97
N LYS A 226 -3.28 26.15 12.48
CA LYS A 226 -2.40 25.84 11.33
C LYS A 226 -0.94 25.62 11.74
N ALA A 227 -0.56 25.87 13.00
CA ALA A 227 0.80 25.61 13.46
C ALA A 227 1.08 24.09 13.50
N PRO A 228 2.36 23.66 13.49
CA PRO A 228 2.70 22.27 13.73
C PRO A 228 2.12 21.77 15.06
N GLY A 229 1.48 20.60 15.05
CA GLY A 229 0.78 20.03 16.21
C GLY A 229 -0.68 20.47 16.37
N GLN A 230 -1.08 21.58 15.75
CA GLN A 230 -2.50 21.96 15.61
C GLN A 230 -3.11 21.29 14.38
N LEU A 231 -4.44 21.15 14.36
CA LEU A 231 -5.19 20.54 13.28
C LEU A 231 -6.08 21.56 12.57
N PHE A 232 -6.09 21.51 11.24
CA PHE A 232 -7.00 22.29 10.40
C PHE A 232 -7.58 21.39 9.30
N PHE A 233 -8.88 21.09 9.39
CA PHE A 233 -9.60 20.12 8.56
C PHE A 233 -8.84 18.80 8.39
N PRO A 234 -8.58 18.05 9.49
CA PRO A 234 -7.93 16.75 9.40
C PRO A 234 -8.79 15.78 8.61
N ASP A 235 -8.22 15.02 7.69
CA ASP A 235 -8.93 14.13 6.77
C ASP A 235 -8.44 12.68 6.89
N GLY A 236 -7.56 12.22 5.99
CA GLY A 236 -7.00 10.88 6.04
C GLY A 236 -6.23 10.62 7.34
N ILE A 237 -6.39 9.42 7.90
CA ILE A 237 -5.73 8.98 9.13
C ILE A 237 -5.26 7.53 8.98
N ALA A 238 -4.09 7.24 9.53
CA ALA A 238 -3.58 5.88 9.70
C ALA A 238 -2.93 5.76 11.08
N VAL A 239 -3.01 4.57 11.67
CA VAL A 239 -2.40 4.28 12.97
C VAL A 239 -1.59 2.99 12.90
N ILE A 240 -0.51 2.98 13.67
CA ILE A 240 0.29 1.81 13.98
C ILE A 240 0.56 1.81 15.48
N ASP A 241 0.50 0.64 16.11
CA ASP A 241 0.85 0.44 17.51
C ASP A 241 1.94 -0.63 17.64
N LYS A 242 2.55 -0.69 18.83
CA LYS A 242 3.69 -1.57 19.10
C LYS A 242 3.35 -3.06 19.04
N ASN A 243 2.08 -3.41 19.24
CA ASN A 243 1.58 -4.78 19.28
C ASN A 243 1.11 -5.28 17.91
N GLU A 244 1.06 -4.41 16.90
CA GLU A 244 0.77 -4.81 15.52
C GLU A 244 1.78 -5.88 15.07
N ARG A 245 1.25 -7.04 14.65
CA ARG A 245 2.02 -8.22 14.25
C ARG A 245 2.97 -7.92 13.10
N TRP A 246 2.55 -7.05 12.18
CA TRP A 246 3.28 -6.70 10.97
C TRP A 246 3.88 -5.28 11.04
N ASN A 247 4.58 -5.00 12.14
CA ASN A 247 5.29 -3.75 12.40
C ASN A 247 6.78 -4.03 12.63
N TYR A 248 7.62 -3.79 11.62
CA TYR A 248 9.05 -4.08 11.71
C TYR A 248 9.75 -3.30 12.84
N TYR A 249 9.45 -2.01 12.97
CA TYR A 249 10.13 -1.13 13.94
C TYR A 249 9.56 -1.21 15.35
N ARG A 250 8.39 -1.84 15.53
CA ARG A 250 7.64 -1.86 16.81
C ARG A 250 7.40 -0.45 17.37
N GLU A 251 7.23 0.50 16.47
CA GLU A 251 6.89 1.89 16.79
C GLU A 251 5.37 2.05 16.91
N GLU A 252 4.95 3.09 17.61
CA GLU A 252 3.54 3.51 17.64
C GLU A 252 3.43 4.97 17.23
N PHE A 253 2.52 5.26 16.30
CA PHE A 253 2.20 6.62 15.90
C PHE A 253 0.87 6.67 15.15
N VAL A 254 0.31 7.87 15.08
CA VAL A 254 -0.84 8.23 14.27
C VAL A 254 -0.35 9.21 13.20
N VAL A 255 -0.69 8.96 11.94
CA VAL A 255 -0.43 9.89 10.83
C VAL A 255 -1.74 10.49 10.37
N ILE A 256 -1.77 11.80 10.19
CA ILE A 256 -2.95 12.56 9.78
C ILE A 256 -2.59 13.46 8.60
N ILE A 257 -3.45 13.49 7.60
CA ILE A 257 -3.47 14.55 6.58
C ILE A 257 -4.31 15.70 7.12
N ASP A 258 -3.78 16.91 7.11
CA ASP A 258 -4.50 18.11 7.53
C ASP A 258 -4.05 19.34 6.71
N LEU A 259 -4.33 20.53 7.24
CA LEU A 259 -4.09 21.82 6.60
C LEU A 259 -4.79 21.88 5.24
N ASP A 260 -6.06 21.43 5.21
CA ASP A 260 -6.86 21.35 3.99
C ASP A 260 -6.13 20.58 2.87
N HIS A 261 -5.78 19.32 3.17
CA HIS A 261 -5.15 18.39 2.22
C HIS A 261 -3.71 18.71 1.79
N SER A 262 -3.00 19.59 2.51
CA SER A 262 -1.66 20.07 2.12
C SER A 262 -0.54 19.76 3.12
N ARG A 263 -0.84 19.08 4.24
CA ARG A 263 0.16 18.71 5.24
C ARG A 263 -0.07 17.30 5.74
N ILE A 264 1.04 16.62 6.06
CA ILE A 264 1.05 15.33 6.76
C ILE A 264 1.68 15.58 8.13
N GLN A 265 1.04 15.08 9.19
CA GLN A 265 1.53 15.18 10.56
C GLN A 265 1.53 13.82 11.25
N GLN A 266 2.53 13.60 12.10
CA GLN A 266 2.67 12.43 12.96
C GLN A 266 2.47 12.84 14.40
N PHE A 267 1.73 12.02 15.14
CA PHE A 267 1.44 12.17 16.55
C PHE A 267 1.68 10.85 17.29
N THR A 268 1.88 10.91 18.60
CA THR A 268 1.73 9.72 19.44
C THR A 268 0.24 9.31 19.49
N PRO A 269 -0.09 8.06 19.87
CA PRO A 269 -1.48 7.65 20.09
C PRO A 269 -2.25 8.51 21.10
N GLN A 270 -1.54 9.20 22.00
CA GLN A 270 -2.12 10.13 22.98
C GLN A 270 -2.39 11.53 22.42
N GLY A 271 -1.95 11.82 21.18
CA GLY A 271 -2.15 13.12 20.52
C GLY A 271 -1.00 14.09 20.66
N ASN A 272 0.18 13.66 21.15
CA ASN A 272 1.35 14.54 21.23
C ASN A 272 2.02 14.65 19.85
N TYR A 273 2.29 15.87 19.41
CA TYR A 273 2.95 16.12 18.13
C TYR A 273 4.36 15.52 18.07
N LEU A 274 4.69 14.87 16.96
CA LEU A 274 6.03 14.32 16.70
C LEU A 274 6.75 15.09 15.59
N ARG A 275 6.13 15.20 14.42
CA ARG A 275 6.70 15.87 13.23
C ARG A 275 5.65 16.12 12.16
N SER A 276 5.97 16.97 11.21
CA SER A 276 5.12 17.27 10.06
C SER A 276 5.95 17.60 8.82
N ILE A 277 5.33 17.44 7.66
CA ILE A 277 5.85 17.90 6.38
C ILE A 277 4.71 18.46 5.53
N THR A 278 4.94 19.61 4.92
CA THR A 278 3.97 20.29 4.05
C THR A 278 4.26 19.98 2.59
N ALA A 279 3.20 20.05 1.78
CA ALA A 279 3.19 20.00 0.31
C ALA A 279 4.39 20.70 -0.33
N SER A 280 4.62 21.95 0.05
CA SER A 280 5.71 22.78 -0.47
C SER A 280 7.09 22.25 -0.08
N GLN A 281 7.26 21.68 1.11
CA GLN A 281 8.56 21.16 1.58
C GLN A 281 9.03 19.92 0.81
N PHE A 282 8.10 19.07 0.35
CA PHE A 282 8.43 17.92 -0.50
C PHE A 282 8.24 18.18 -2.01
N GLY A 283 8.00 19.43 -2.41
CA GLY A 283 8.03 19.88 -3.81
C GLY A 283 6.71 19.79 -4.58
N TYR A 284 5.58 19.61 -3.90
CA TYR A 284 4.24 19.52 -4.53
C TYR A 284 3.26 20.51 -3.89
N PRO A 285 3.50 21.84 -3.97
CA PRO A 285 2.71 22.86 -3.26
C PRO A 285 1.21 22.83 -3.59
N ASP A 286 0.86 22.29 -4.76
CA ASP A 286 -0.49 22.22 -5.27
C ASP A 286 -1.24 20.93 -4.91
N CYS A 287 -0.67 20.00 -4.15
CA CYS A 287 -1.26 18.68 -3.91
C CYS A 287 -2.67 18.71 -3.29
N PHE A 288 -3.42 17.63 -3.52
CA PHE A 288 -4.63 17.34 -2.75
C PHE A 288 -4.51 15.93 -2.18
N LEU A 289 -3.95 15.84 -0.97
CA LEU A 289 -3.70 14.58 -0.26
C LEU A 289 -5.01 14.03 0.31
N ALA A 290 -5.28 12.74 0.11
CA ALA A 290 -6.57 12.15 0.51
C ALA A 290 -6.46 11.02 1.55
N TYR A 291 -5.76 9.92 1.23
CA TYR A 291 -5.72 8.72 2.08
C TYR A 291 -4.29 8.24 2.34
N ILE A 292 -4.10 7.54 3.45
CA ILE A 292 -2.80 7.08 3.95
C ILE A 292 -2.80 5.54 4.03
N GLY A 293 -1.77 4.91 3.48
CA GLY A 293 -1.43 3.50 3.69
C GLY A 293 -0.10 3.38 4.43
N LEU A 294 0.01 2.40 5.34
CA LEU A 294 1.25 2.07 6.04
C LEU A 294 1.68 0.65 5.69
N ASP A 295 2.94 0.47 5.33
CA ASP A 295 3.50 -0.83 4.99
C ASP A 295 4.17 -1.54 6.19
N TYR A 296 4.83 -2.69 5.95
CA TYR A 296 5.51 -3.48 7.00
C TYR A 296 6.63 -2.73 7.70
N TYR A 297 7.30 -1.81 7.00
CA TYR A 297 8.36 -0.96 7.52
C TYR A 297 7.83 0.39 8.03
N ASN A 298 6.52 0.53 8.18
CA ASN A 298 5.87 1.78 8.56
C ASN A 298 6.15 2.94 7.58
N ASN A 299 6.55 2.65 6.34
CA ASN A 299 6.61 3.67 5.30
C ASN A 299 5.20 4.19 5.05
N ILE A 300 5.11 5.48 4.76
CA ILE A 300 3.85 6.20 4.62
C ILE A 300 3.59 6.41 3.13
N TYR A 301 2.46 5.89 2.65
CA TYR A 301 1.98 6.06 1.29
C TYR A 301 0.78 6.99 1.31
N VAL A 302 0.81 8.06 0.53
CA VAL A 302 -0.25 9.08 0.51
C VAL A 302 -0.75 9.32 -0.90
N THR A 303 -2.05 9.17 -1.12
CA THR A 303 -2.66 9.48 -2.42
C THR A 303 -2.75 10.98 -2.64
N ASP A 304 -2.31 11.45 -3.82
CA ASP A 304 -2.46 12.81 -4.29
C ASP A 304 -3.40 12.84 -5.49
N THR A 305 -4.63 13.24 -5.22
CA THR A 305 -5.70 13.21 -6.22
C THR A 305 -5.46 14.20 -7.35
N LYS A 306 -4.82 15.35 -7.07
CA LYS A 306 -4.62 16.42 -8.05
C LYS A 306 -3.41 16.15 -8.94
N ASN A 307 -2.32 15.59 -8.38
CA ASN A 307 -1.11 15.26 -9.16
C ASN A 307 -1.11 13.84 -9.72
N HIS A 308 -2.19 13.07 -9.53
CA HIS A 308 -2.37 11.75 -10.13
C HIS A 308 -1.27 10.74 -9.73
N CYS A 309 -0.82 10.81 -8.48
CA CYS A 309 0.28 10.01 -7.98
C CYS A 309 0.07 9.59 -6.52
N ILE A 310 0.95 8.72 -6.05
CA ILE A 310 1.06 8.29 -4.67
C ILE A 310 2.44 8.70 -4.18
N HIS A 311 2.49 9.53 -3.14
CA HIS A 311 3.72 9.95 -2.49
C HIS A 311 4.15 8.90 -1.48
N LYS A 312 5.46 8.68 -1.39
CA LYS A 312 6.06 7.76 -0.42
C LYS A 312 7.03 8.50 0.49
N PHE A 313 6.88 8.26 1.79
CA PHE A 313 7.77 8.70 2.84
C PHE A 313 8.27 7.49 3.65
N ASP A 314 9.44 7.62 4.26
CA ASP A 314 9.85 6.65 5.28
C ASP A 314 9.06 6.86 6.60
N HIS A 315 9.23 5.94 7.54
CA HIS A 315 8.57 6.02 8.86
C HIS A 315 8.95 7.29 9.66
N CYS A 316 10.08 7.92 9.34
CA CYS A 316 10.55 9.18 9.92
C CYS A 316 9.99 10.43 9.23
N MET A 317 9.09 10.28 8.24
CA MET A 317 8.50 11.34 7.42
C MET A 317 9.48 12.00 6.43
N ASN A 318 10.59 11.36 6.10
CA ASN A 318 11.44 11.83 5.00
C ASN A 318 10.81 11.43 3.67
N TYR A 319 10.68 12.38 2.74
CA TYR A 319 10.18 12.10 1.40
C TYR A 319 11.16 11.23 0.60
N ILE A 320 10.64 10.17 -0.02
CA ILE A 320 11.42 9.20 -0.80
C ILE A 320 11.21 9.41 -2.30
N THR A 321 9.96 9.32 -2.76
CA THR A 321 9.60 9.44 -4.18
C THR A 321 8.08 9.53 -4.35
N SER A 322 7.63 9.73 -5.59
CA SER A 322 6.23 9.60 -6.01
C SER A 322 6.10 8.53 -7.09
N TYR A 323 5.01 7.78 -7.04
CA TYR A 323 4.65 6.77 -8.03
C TYR A 323 3.35 7.16 -8.75
N GLY A 324 3.34 7.10 -10.07
CA GLY A 324 2.20 7.49 -10.89
C GLY A 324 2.34 8.85 -11.56
N ARG A 325 1.50 9.04 -12.57
CA ARG A 325 1.25 10.28 -13.31
C ARG A 325 -0.16 10.21 -13.89
N TYR A 326 -0.66 11.33 -14.43
CA TYR A 326 -1.95 11.35 -15.12
C TYR A 326 -1.95 10.37 -16.30
N GLY A 327 -2.94 9.48 -16.31
CA GLY A 327 -3.26 8.65 -17.46
C GLY A 327 -3.91 7.32 -17.06
N ASP A 328 -4.26 6.53 -18.06
CA ASP A 328 -4.94 5.25 -17.88
C ASP A 328 -4.06 4.03 -18.19
N ASP A 329 -2.82 4.22 -18.61
CA ASP A 329 -1.85 3.14 -18.86
C ASP A 329 -1.37 2.45 -17.57
N ASP A 330 -0.55 1.41 -17.75
CA ASP A 330 0.16 0.71 -16.68
C ASP A 330 0.92 1.71 -15.79
N LYS A 331 0.71 1.61 -14.47
CA LYS A 331 1.39 2.43 -13.44
C LYS A 331 0.99 3.91 -13.45
N GLU A 332 -0.09 4.27 -14.13
CA GLU A 332 -0.68 5.62 -14.16
C GLU A 332 -2.01 5.67 -13.41
N PHE A 333 -2.41 6.86 -12.95
CA PHE A 333 -3.65 7.05 -12.19
C PHE A 333 -4.50 8.19 -12.73
N ILE A 334 -5.82 8.05 -12.54
CA ILE A 334 -6.78 9.15 -12.68
C ILE A 334 -7.40 9.47 -11.33
N GLU A 335 -6.88 10.50 -10.66
CA GLU A 335 -7.26 10.93 -9.30
C GLU A 335 -7.27 9.74 -8.33
N PRO A 336 -6.10 9.22 -7.92
CA PRO A 336 -6.04 8.16 -6.91
C PRO A 336 -6.66 8.72 -5.63
N ARG A 337 -7.74 8.09 -5.17
CA ARG A 337 -8.55 8.51 -4.03
C ARG A 337 -8.19 7.68 -2.83
N GLY A 338 -8.60 6.41 -2.77
CA GLY A 338 -8.31 5.51 -1.66
C GLY A 338 -7.03 4.70 -1.84
N ILE A 339 -6.37 4.35 -0.73
CA ILE A 339 -5.27 3.39 -0.68
C ILE A 339 -5.38 2.54 0.58
N THR A 340 -5.04 1.25 0.48
CA THR A 340 -4.86 0.36 1.64
C THR A 340 -3.78 -0.67 1.35
N ILE A 341 -3.05 -1.10 2.38
CA ILE A 341 -1.93 -2.04 2.26
C ILE A 341 -2.14 -3.20 3.25
N TYR A 342 -2.19 -4.43 2.74
CA TYR A 342 -2.13 -5.62 3.60
C TYR A 342 -0.66 -5.89 3.97
N ARG A 343 -0.28 -5.47 5.18
CA ARG A 343 1.14 -5.32 5.59
C ARG A 343 1.95 -6.62 5.49
N ARG A 344 1.37 -7.77 5.82
CA ARG A 344 2.08 -9.06 5.85
C ARG A 344 2.80 -9.36 4.53
N PHE A 345 2.13 -9.14 3.40
CA PHE A 345 2.63 -9.45 2.06
C PHE A 345 2.76 -8.22 1.17
N GLY A 346 2.52 -7.02 1.69
CA GLY A 346 2.60 -5.77 0.94
C GLY A 346 1.66 -5.73 -0.28
N GLN A 347 0.46 -6.31 -0.16
CA GLN A 347 -0.58 -6.20 -1.18
C GLN A 347 -1.18 -4.80 -1.10
N VAL A 348 -1.01 -3.99 -2.14
CA VAL A 348 -1.43 -2.59 -2.20
C VAL A 348 -2.63 -2.46 -3.12
N PHE A 349 -3.73 -1.92 -2.59
CA PHE A 349 -4.95 -1.65 -3.35
C PHE A 349 -5.16 -0.16 -3.41
N VAL A 350 -5.44 0.35 -4.61
CA VAL A 350 -5.67 1.77 -4.87
C VAL A 350 -7.01 1.93 -5.57
N ALA A 351 -7.88 2.77 -5.03
CA ALA A 351 -9.10 3.20 -5.72
C ALA A 351 -8.83 4.53 -6.41
N GLU A 352 -9.23 4.65 -7.66
CA GLU A 352 -9.10 5.88 -8.45
C GLU A 352 -10.47 6.27 -9.02
N LYS A 353 -10.60 7.46 -9.62
CA LYS A 353 -11.89 8.00 -10.06
C LYS A 353 -12.75 7.02 -10.86
N TRP A 354 -12.09 6.25 -11.73
CA TRP A 354 -12.75 5.39 -12.73
C TRP A 354 -12.38 3.91 -12.63
N GLY A 355 -11.69 3.51 -11.57
CA GLY A 355 -11.23 2.14 -11.43
C GLY A 355 -10.62 1.82 -10.07
N ALA A 356 -9.96 0.68 -10.03
CA ALA A 356 -9.10 0.29 -8.93
C ALA A 356 -7.90 -0.50 -9.46
N GLN A 357 -6.79 -0.46 -8.74
CA GLN A 357 -5.54 -1.10 -9.14
C GLN A 357 -4.96 -1.91 -7.98
N TYR A 358 -4.28 -3.02 -8.32
CA TYR A 358 -3.66 -3.93 -7.38
C TYR A 358 -2.16 -4.10 -7.68
N TYR A 359 -1.35 -3.91 -6.65
CA TYR A 359 0.12 -3.94 -6.72
C TYR A 359 0.72 -4.77 -5.58
N TRP A 360 1.97 -5.19 -5.80
CA TRP A 360 2.89 -5.55 -4.74
C TRP A 360 3.92 -4.43 -4.53
N ILE A 361 4.50 -4.39 -3.34
CA ILE A 361 5.62 -3.52 -3.03
C ILE A 361 6.88 -4.10 -3.67
N GLY A 362 7.47 -3.32 -4.56
CA GLY A 362 8.68 -3.63 -5.30
C GLY A 362 9.92 -2.96 -4.70
N THR A 363 10.81 -2.53 -5.57
CA THR A 363 11.90 -1.62 -5.23
C THR A 363 12.36 -0.91 -6.49
N ASP A 364 12.79 0.33 -6.35
CA ASP A 364 13.37 1.10 -7.44
C ASP A 364 14.58 1.86 -6.96
N TYR A 365 15.29 2.44 -7.92
CA TYR A 365 16.46 3.25 -7.65
C TYR A 365 16.43 4.56 -8.42
N PHE A 366 17.07 5.58 -7.85
CA PHE A 366 17.24 6.87 -8.50
C PHE A 366 18.66 7.39 -8.32
N ASP A 367 19.06 8.33 -9.18
CA ASP A 367 20.31 9.10 -9.12
C ASP A 367 21.59 8.25 -8.96
N PHE A 368 21.61 7.06 -9.56
CA PHE A 368 22.76 6.16 -9.47
C PHE A 368 23.98 6.76 -10.19
N SER A 369 25.05 6.99 -9.43
CA SER A 369 26.31 7.54 -9.91
C SER A 369 27.50 6.82 -9.29
N VAL A 370 28.59 6.73 -10.06
CA VAL A 370 29.87 6.18 -9.66
C VAL A 370 30.95 7.22 -9.93
N THR A 371 31.61 7.69 -8.89
CA THR A 371 32.64 8.75 -9.01
C THR A 371 33.89 8.39 -8.23
N LYS A 372 35.06 8.81 -8.71
CA LYS A 372 36.30 8.71 -7.93
C LYS A 372 36.26 9.71 -6.79
N HIS A 373 36.63 9.27 -5.58
CA HIS A 373 36.68 10.14 -4.42
C HIS A 373 37.80 11.17 -4.56
N SER A 374 37.53 12.43 -4.23
CA SER A 374 38.44 13.55 -4.49
C SER A 374 39.79 13.47 -3.76
N SER A 375 39.83 12.86 -2.58
CA SER A 375 41.02 12.83 -1.71
C SER A 375 41.61 11.44 -1.45
N ARG A 376 41.00 10.37 -1.97
CA ARG A 376 41.42 8.99 -1.71
C ARG A 376 41.25 8.14 -2.98
N ASN A 377 42.06 7.10 -3.15
CA ASN A 377 41.90 6.17 -4.27
C ASN A 377 40.71 5.20 -4.03
N LEU A 378 39.51 5.76 -3.96
CA LEU A 378 38.24 5.08 -3.69
C LEU A 378 37.25 5.41 -4.81
N LEU A 379 36.40 4.45 -5.16
CA LEU A 379 35.14 4.74 -5.81
C LEU A 379 34.07 5.03 -4.76
N GLN A 380 33.23 6.01 -5.08
CA GLN A 380 32.04 6.39 -4.33
C GLN A 380 30.83 6.07 -5.20
N PHE A 381 29.88 5.32 -4.65
CA PHE A 381 28.60 5.01 -5.28
C PHE A 381 27.51 5.77 -4.55
N LYS A 382 26.74 6.59 -5.26
CA LYS A 382 25.57 7.28 -4.70
C LYS A 382 24.34 6.84 -5.44
N TYR A 383 23.27 6.57 -4.71
CA TYR A 383 21.99 6.18 -5.26
C TYR A 383 20.91 6.35 -4.19
N LEU A 384 19.65 6.43 -4.60
CA LEU A 384 18.50 6.32 -3.70
C LEU A 384 17.82 4.98 -3.94
N ILE A 385 17.42 4.27 -2.89
CA ILE A 385 16.55 3.08 -3.00
C ILE A 385 15.18 3.41 -2.42
N THR A 386 14.11 2.97 -3.06
CA THR A 386 12.75 3.30 -2.61
C THR A 386 12.29 2.43 -1.44
N GLU A 387 12.77 1.19 -1.32
CA GLU A 387 12.39 0.24 -0.27
C GLU A 387 13.60 -0.39 0.40
N PRO A 388 13.53 -0.82 1.68
CA PRO A 388 14.54 -1.72 2.23
C PRO A 388 14.76 -2.92 1.29
N SER A 389 16.01 -3.12 0.88
CA SER A 389 16.35 -4.03 -0.21
C SER A 389 17.67 -4.74 0.07
N PHE A 390 17.81 -5.93 -0.50
CA PHE A 390 19.09 -6.63 -0.63
C PHE A 390 19.79 -6.19 -1.91
N VAL A 391 21.03 -5.73 -1.80
CA VAL A 391 21.85 -5.28 -2.92
C VAL A 391 23.01 -6.25 -3.13
N THR A 392 23.08 -6.82 -4.33
CA THR A 392 24.21 -7.60 -4.80
C THR A 392 24.94 -6.79 -5.87
N THR A 393 26.25 -6.64 -5.73
CA THR A 393 27.05 -5.80 -6.64
C THR A 393 28.18 -6.59 -7.24
N ASP A 394 28.19 -6.60 -8.57
CA ASP A 394 29.17 -7.30 -9.40
C ASP A 394 29.98 -6.28 -10.21
N ILE A 395 31.30 -6.47 -10.31
CA ILE A 395 32.15 -5.79 -11.29
C ILE A 395 32.37 -6.75 -12.45
N LEU A 396 32.04 -6.27 -13.64
CA LEU A 396 32.22 -6.97 -14.90
C LEU A 396 33.29 -6.26 -15.74
N ASP A 397 33.92 -7.01 -16.64
CA ASP A 397 34.78 -6.44 -17.69
C ASP A 397 33.94 -5.79 -18.81
N SER A 398 34.62 -5.23 -19.81
CA SER A 398 33.97 -4.64 -21.00
C SER A 398 33.17 -5.65 -21.83
N GLU A 399 33.46 -6.95 -21.69
CA GLU A 399 32.73 -8.05 -22.33
C GLU A 399 31.60 -8.60 -21.43
N LYS A 400 31.27 -7.91 -20.33
CA LYS A 400 30.25 -8.29 -19.34
C LYS A 400 30.54 -9.60 -18.60
N ARG A 401 31.78 -10.07 -18.59
CA ARG A 401 32.21 -11.23 -17.79
C ARG A 401 32.46 -10.81 -16.36
N LEU A 402 31.98 -11.61 -15.40
CA LEU A 402 32.15 -11.34 -13.97
C LEU A 402 33.63 -11.39 -13.59
N ILE A 403 34.18 -10.27 -13.12
CA ILE A 403 35.52 -10.23 -12.56
C ILE A 403 35.46 -10.53 -11.06
N THR A 404 34.55 -9.86 -10.35
CA THR A 404 34.40 -10.02 -8.91
C THR A 404 33.03 -9.57 -8.42
N ARG A 405 32.57 -10.16 -7.32
CA ARG A 405 31.34 -9.77 -6.61
C ARG A 405 31.71 -9.01 -5.35
N LEU A 406 31.43 -7.71 -5.30
CA LEU A 406 31.74 -6.83 -4.16
C LEU A 406 30.87 -7.13 -2.96
N TRP A 407 29.56 -7.19 -3.16
CA TRP A 407 28.58 -7.41 -2.09
C TRP A 407 27.58 -8.47 -2.54
N THR A 408 27.21 -9.35 -1.62
CA THR A 408 26.15 -10.36 -1.84
C THR A 408 25.03 -10.07 -0.86
N LYS A 409 23.83 -9.75 -1.39
CA LYS A 409 22.62 -9.49 -0.60
C LYS A 409 22.85 -8.57 0.61
N GLN A 410 23.60 -7.49 0.39
CA GLN A 410 23.82 -6.49 1.43
C GLN A 410 22.53 -5.73 1.69
N PHE A 411 22.04 -5.75 2.93
CA PHE A 411 20.85 -5.00 3.30
C PHE A 411 21.13 -3.49 3.23
N ARG A 412 20.19 -2.76 2.60
CA ARG A 412 20.15 -1.30 2.51
C ARG A 412 18.76 -0.82 2.90
N ARG A 413 18.71 0.27 3.65
CA ARG A 413 17.44 0.95 3.98
C ARG A 413 16.94 1.74 2.78
N SER A 414 15.66 2.13 2.80
CA SER A 414 15.14 3.12 1.86
C SER A 414 15.81 4.48 2.07
N GLY A 415 15.79 5.31 1.03
CA GLY A 415 16.41 6.64 1.02
C GLY A 415 17.79 6.66 0.36
N LYS A 416 18.48 7.79 0.52
CA LYS A 416 19.80 8.05 -0.09
C LYS A 416 20.86 7.16 0.55
N GLN A 417 21.66 6.50 -0.28
CA GLN A 417 22.74 5.60 0.10
C GLN A 417 24.07 6.13 -0.45
N THR A 418 25.16 5.83 0.25
CA THR A 418 26.52 6.07 -0.25
C THR A 418 27.45 4.92 0.14
N ASP A 419 27.97 4.21 -0.85
CA ASP A 419 28.94 3.14 -0.66
C ASP A 419 30.34 3.57 -1.11
N TYR A 420 31.38 2.98 -0.51
CA TYR A 420 32.77 3.22 -0.89
C TYR A 420 33.52 1.91 -1.16
N TRP A 421 34.39 1.92 -2.16
CA TRP A 421 35.22 0.78 -2.50
C TRP A 421 36.65 1.20 -2.89
N SER A 422 37.66 0.58 -2.28
CA SER A 422 39.07 0.96 -2.41
C SER A 422 39.92 0.04 -3.29
N GLY A 423 39.33 -1.02 -3.84
CA GLY A 423 40.09 -2.09 -4.51
C GLY A 423 40.87 -3.03 -3.57
N ARG A 424 40.90 -2.79 -2.24
CA ARG A 424 41.58 -3.66 -1.25
C ARG A 424 40.80 -3.88 0.06
N ILE A 425 40.06 -2.87 0.52
CA ILE A 425 39.36 -2.79 1.82
C ILE A 425 37.98 -2.12 1.67
N TRP A 426 37.06 -2.51 2.55
CA TRP A 426 35.62 -2.19 2.53
C TRP A 426 35.27 -1.13 3.57
N THR A 427 34.47 -0.12 3.21
CA THR A 427 33.76 0.71 4.20
C THR A 427 32.39 1.13 3.68
N VAL A 428 31.33 0.69 4.37
CA VAL A 428 30.00 1.30 4.26
C VAL A 428 30.03 2.51 5.19
N ALA A 429 29.85 3.71 4.66
CA ALA A 429 29.60 4.87 5.50
C ALA A 429 28.14 5.24 5.34
N ASP A 430 27.28 4.67 6.19
CA ASP A 430 26.01 5.31 6.48
C ASP A 430 26.34 6.72 6.99
N SER A 431 25.63 7.72 6.48
CA SER A 431 25.95 9.16 6.53
C SER A 431 26.01 9.81 7.93
N VAL A 432 26.24 9.04 9.01
CA VAL A 432 26.47 9.53 10.38
C VAL A 432 27.64 8.84 11.10
N PHE A 433 28.23 7.75 10.57
CA PHE A 433 29.34 7.06 11.25
C PHE A 433 30.62 6.98 10.39
N ILE A 434 31.29 8.13 10.27
CA ILE A 434 32.76 8.16 10.27
C ILE A 434 33.17 8.66 11.66
N LYS A 435 32.93 7.87 12.70
CA LYS A 435 33.54 8.08 14.02
C LYS A 435 34.48 6.92 14.32
N GLU A 436 35.76 7.15 14.05
CA GLU A 436 36.97 6.72 14.77
C GLU A 436 37.15 5.27 15.31
N LYS A 437 36.19 4.35 15.18
CA LYS A 437 36.35 2.93 15.56
C LYS A 437 36.24 2.03 14.35
N TYR A 438 37.23 2.16 13.46
CA TYR A 438 37.53 1.16 12.44
C TYR A 438 38.16 -0.07 13.10
N LYS A 439 37.50 -1.22 13.07
CA LYS A 439 38.13 -2.52 13.25
C LYS A 439 37.72 -3.44 12.09
N PRO A 440 38.63 -3.79 11.17
CA PRO A 440 38.33 -4.72 10.09
C PRO A 440 37.96 -6.10 10.67
N SER A 441 36.87 -6.69 10.17
CA SER A 441 36.53 -8.10 10.46
C SER A 441 37.63 -9.03 9.93
N PRO A 442 38.03 -10.10 10.64
CA PRO A 442 39.13 -10.97 10.20
C PRO A 442 38.80 -11.86 8.97
N LEU A 443 37.57 -11.83 8.46
CA LEU A 443 37.12 -12.59 7.28
C LEU A 443 37.19 -11.73 6.00
N TYR A 444 38.39 -11.38 5.53
CA TYR A 444 38.54 -10.71 4.23
C TYR A 444 39.35 -11.56 3.25
N GLN A 445 38.65 -12.11 2.26
CA GLN A 445 39.27 -12.68 1.07
C GLN A 445 40.11 -11.59 0.37
N LYS A 446 41.38 -11.89 0.12
CA LYS A 446 42.27 -11.09 -0.75
C LYS A 446 41.67 -11.04 -2.16
N MET A 447 40.93 -9.97 -2.48
CA MET A 447 40.53 -9.73 -3.87
C MET A 447 41.74 -9.33 -4.72
N LYS A 448 41.76 -9.77 -5.99
CA LYS A 448 42.75 -9.30 -6.97
C LYS A 448 42.60 -7.79 -7.15
N ILE A 449 43.73 -7.08 -7.14
CA ILE A 449 43.77 -5.66 -7.49
C ILE A 449 43.27 -5.52 -8.93
N LEU A 450 42.23 -4.71 -9.13
CA LEU A 450 41.74 -4.40 -10.46
C LEU A 450 42.77 -3.50 -11.18
N PRO A 451 43.27 -3.87 -12.38
CA PRO A 451 44.14 -3.00 -13.16
C PRO A 451 43.38 -1.77 -13.64
N SER A 452 44.08 -0.70 -14.03
CA SER A 452 43.40 0.47 -14.58
C SER A 452 42.70 0.11 -15.88
N GLY A 453 41.45 0.56 -16.05
CA GLY A 453 40.65 0.21 -17.20
C GLY A 453 39.17 0.56 -17.07
N LYS A 454 38.43 0.26 -18.13
CA LYS A 454 36.97 0.39 -18.17
C LYS A 454 36.32 -0.87 -17.60
N TYR A 455 35.36 -0.67 -16.72
CA TYR A 455 34.60 -1.72 -16.07
C TYR A 455 33.12 -1.40 -16.08
N ILE A 456 32.29 -2.42 -15.93
CA ILE A 456 30.85 -2.27 -15.75
C ILE A 456 30.53 -2.69 -14.33
N ILE A 457 29.89 -1.81 -13.57
CA ILE A 457 29.28 -2.20 -12.31
C ILE A 457 27.84 -2.65 -12.57
N LYS A 458 27.46 -3.80 -12.00
CA LYS A 458 26.11 -4.33 -12.03
C LYS A 458 25.56 -4.37 -10.60
N TYR A 459 24.52 -3.60 -10.33
CA TYR A 459 23.73 -3.70 -9.09
C TYR A 459 22.49 -4.52 -9.38
N LYS A 460 22.31 -5.59 -8.61
CA LYS A 460 21.05 -6.33 -8.52
C LYS A 460 20.39 -5.97 -7.19
N ILE A 461 19.21 -5.37 -7.26
CA ILE A 461 18.43 -4.93 -6.10
C ILE A 461 17.20 -5.83 -5.99
N GLU A 462 17.06 -6.49 -4.85
CA GLU A 462 15.95 -7.38 -4.53
C GLU A 462 15.17 -6.79 -3.34
N PRO A 463 13.83 -6.70 -3.40
CA PRO A 463 13.00 -6.33 -2.24
C PRO A 463 13.26 -7.25 -1.05
N THR A 464 13.06 -6.80 0.18
CA THR A 464 13.18 -7.66 1.37
C THR A 464 11.88 -8.37 1.75
N TYR A 465 10.75 -7.92 1.22
CA TYR A 465 9.41 -8.47 1.46
C TYR A 465 8.48 -8.14 0.29
N SER A 466 7.22 -8.59 0.37
CA SER A 466 6.21 -8.44 -0.69
C SER A 466 6.61 -9.15 -1.99
N SER A 467 7.09 -8.43 -3.00
CA SER A 467 7.54 -9.03 -4.27
C SER A 467 8.90 -9.74 -4.19
N PHE A 468 9.37 -10.06 -2.99
CA PHE A 468 10.57 -10.87 -2.78
C PHE A 468 10.47 -12.22 -3.52
N HIS A 469 11.57 -12.67 -4.11
CA HIS A 469 11.66 -13.82 -5.04
C HIS A 469 10.92 -13.67 -6.38
N TYR A 470 10.02 -12.70 -6.51
CA TYR A 470 9.24 -12.46 -7.72
C TYR A 470 9.75 -11.30 -8.57
N PHE A 471 10.53 -10.40 -7.97
CA PHE A 471 11.00 -9.19 -8.62
C PHE A 471 12.45 -8.87 -8.24
N GLU A 472 13.23 -8.44 -9.23
CA GLU A 472 14.53 -7.82 -9.04
C GLU A 472 14.70 -6.66 -10.03
N LYS A 473 15.47 -5.64 -9.62
CA LYS A 473 15.88 -4.54 -10.49
C LYS A 473 17.37 -4.65 -10.74
N ILE A 474 17.77 -4.69 -12.01
CA ILE A 474 19.18 -4.70 -12.41
C ILE A 474 19.56 -3.32 -12.95
N ILE A 475 20.71 -2.83 -12.50
CA ILE A 475 21.34 -1.58 -12.94
C ILE A 475 22.72 -1.92 -13.46
N THR A 476 23.09 -1.36 -14.60
CA THR A 476 24.47 -1.39 -15.07
C THR A 476 24.99 0.01 -15.36
N ARG A 477 26.23 0.28 -14.96
CA ARG A 477 26.94 1.51 -15.28
C ARG A 477 28.40 1.23 -15.61
N GLU A 478 28.88 1.89 -16.64
CA GLU A 478 30.31 1.91 -16.93
C GLU A 478 31.02 2.89 -15.98
N PHE A 479 32.23 2.52 -15.57
CA PHE A 479 33.15 3.37 -14.84
C PHE A 479 34.59 3.08 -15.25
N PHE A 480 35.48 4.02 -14.97
CA PHE A 480 36.92 3.86 -15.18
C PHE A 480 37.62 3.78 -13.81
N TRP A 481 38.49 2.79 -13.63
CA TRP A 481 39.27 2.57 -12.40
C TRP A 481 40.70 3.11 -12.51
#